data_AF-A0A166DL64-F1
#
_entry.id   AF-A0A166DL64-F1
#
_cell.length_a   1.000
_cell.length_b   1.000
_cell.length_c   1.000
_cell.angle_alpha   90.00
_cell.angle_beta   90.00
_cell.angle_gamma   90.00
#
_symmetry.space_group_name_H-M   'P 1'
#
loop_
_entity.id
_entity.type
_entity.pdbx_description
1 polymer ?
#
loop_
_entity_poly.entity_id
_entity_poly.type
_entity_poly.pdbx_seq_one_letter_code
_entity_poly.pdbx_strand_id
1 'polypeptide(L)'
;MTLTNWTPSFFPETPLRLKELDNAISSGSACSGLPDILLKIEDDIARLRHTAFQLLARRNTCAPLLSLPPELTTEIMKTLHAVWLAYSRPKTVAGDGTITEWEADMCWLQIGHVCRALRSIALLQTELWADTLQFFPRSMDNMLPHCGEDPLALYLDGSSTSSTFGGRPLQFCLENLPRSGSSRGSKAPSSLACRSCGVLVSTAAVPRVPDHSCRASPGQF
;
A
#
# COMPACT_ATOMS: atom_id res chain seq x y z
N MET A 1 34.02 -17.58 -19.80
CA MET A 1 32.92 -16.62 -20.03
C MET A 1 33.33 -15.29 -19.43
N THR A 2 33.82 -14.38 -20.27
CA THR A 2 34.16 -13.02 -19.87
C THR A 2 32.87 -12.21 -19.84
N LEU A 3 32.48 -11.71 -18.68
CA LEU A 3 31.39 -10.75 -18.52
C LEU A 3 31.82 -9.48 -19.27
N THR A 4 31.34 -9.32 -20.50
CA THR A 4 31.53 -8.09 -21.28
C THR A 4 30.93 -6.94 -20.50
N ASN A 5 31.75 -5.92 -20.21
CA ASN A 5 31.36 -4.66 -19.59
C ASN A 5 30.14 -4.08 -20.32
N TRP A 6 28.95 -4.34 -19.79
CA TRP A 6 27.70 -3.77 -20.27
C TRP A 6 27.63 -2.35 -19.70
N THR A 7 28.36 -1.41 -20.31
CA THR A 7 28.12 0.01 -20.04
C THR A 7 26.79 0.35 -20.71
N PRO A 8 25.72 0.66 -19.96
CA PRO A 8 24.46 1.05 -20.57
C PRO A 8 24.70 2.37 -21.30
N SER A 9 24.70 2.33 -22.64
CA SER A 9 24.93 3.48 -23.52
C SER A 9 23.87 4.58 -23.41
N PHE A 10 22.88 4.41 -22.54
CA PHE A 10 21.75 5.31 -22.41
C PHE A 10 22.11 6.67 -21.79
N PHE A 11 23.22 6.77 -21.06
CA PHE A 11 23.65 8.02 -20.41
C PHE A 11 25.18 8.16 -20.39
N PRO A 12 25.83 8.39 -21.55
CA PRO A 12 27.28 8.46 -21.61
C PRO A 12 27.86 9.66 -20.85
N GLU A 13 27.06 10.71 -20.61
CA GLU A 13 27.50 11.94 -19.94
C GLU A 13 27.46 11.87 -18.41
N THR A 14 26.61 11.02 -17.82
CA THR A 14 26.50 10.88 -16.37
C THR A 14 27.80 10.40 -15.71
N PRO A 15 28.51 9.36 -16.18
CA PRO A 15 29.78 8.97 -15.58
C PRO A 15 30.86 10.05 -15.73
N LEU A 16 30.81 10.85 -16.80
CA LEU A 16 31.75 11.94 -17.02
C LEU A 16 31.51 13.07 -16.00
N ARG A 17 30.25 13.47 -15.78
CA ARG A 17 29.88 14.52 -14.81
C ARG A 17 30.16 14.10 -13.36
N LEU A 18 29.95 12.83 -13.02
CA LEU A 18 30.33 12.30 -11.70
C LEU A 18 31.85 12.39 -11.49
N LYS A 19 32.64 12.03 -12.50
CA LYS A 19 34.10 12.17 -12.44
C LYS A 19 34.55 13.62 -12.31
N GLU A 20 33.89 14.56 -13.01
CA GLU A 20 34.15 16.00 -12.87
C GLU A 20 33.85 16.50 -11.45
N LEU A 21 32.74 16.05 -10.86
CA LEU A 21 32.39 16.36 -9.47
C LEU A 21 33.43 15.81 -8.48
N ASP A 22 33.84 14.55 -8.62
CA ASP A 22 34.85 13.92 -7.75
C ASP A 22 36.20 14.64 -7.83
N ASN A 23 36.60 15.05 -9.03
CA ASN A 23 37.81 15.84 -9.25
C ASN A 23 37.71 17.23 -8.58
N ALA A 24 36.54 17.89 -8.69
CA ALA A 24 36.31 19.18 -8.05
C ALA A 24 36.39 19.06 -6.52
N ILE A 25 35.75 18.05 -5.93
CA ILE A 25 35.81 17.76 -4.48
C ILE A 25 37.26 17.48 -4.04
N SER A 26 37.96 16.63 -4.78
CA SER A 26 39.34 16.22 -4.44
C SER A 26 40.34 17.37 -4.53
N SER A 27 40.11 18.33 -5.43
CA SER A 27 40.99 19.49 -5.61
C SER A 27 40.90 20.53 -4.49
N GLY A 28 39.88 20.44 -3.60
CA GLY A 28 39.63 21.44 -2.55
C GLY A 28 39.38 22.86 -3.08
N SER A 29 39.24 23.00 -4.40
CA SER A 29 39.05 24.29 -5.06
C SER A 29 37.60 24.70 -4.91
N ALA A 30 37.37 25.92 -4.41
CA ALA A 30 36.07 26.60 -4.51
C ALA A 30 35.82 26.93 -6.00
N CYS A 31 35.52 25.89 -6.77
CA CYS A 31 35.35 25.98 -8.20
C CYS A 31 34.07 26.77 -8.47
N SER A 32 34.20 27.91 -9.15
CA SER A 32 33.07 28.75 -9.57
C SER A 32 32.05 28.00 -10.43
N GLY A 33 32.39 26.83 -10.97
CA GLY A 33 31.51 25.94 -11.74
C GLY A 33 30.77 24.86 -10.93
N LEU A 34 31.04 24.69 -9.63
CA LEU A 34 30.40 23.63 -8.82
C LEU A 34 28.86 23.71 -8.83
N PRO A 35 28.22 24.91 -8.72
CA PRO A 35 26.78 25.01 -8.79
C PRO A 35 26.19 24.55 -10.13
N ASP A 36 26.87 24.80 -11.25
CA ASP A 36 26.45 24.38 -12.58
C ASP A 36 26.53 22.85 -12.76
N ILE A 37 27.59 22.23 -12.23
CA ILE A 37 27.74 20.76 -12.22
C ILE A 37 26.60 20.12 -11.39
N LEU A 38 26.29 20.67 -10.21
CA LEU A 38 25.21 20.15 -9.36
C LEU A 38 23.84 20.27 -10.04
N LEU A 39 23.54 21.40 -10.69
CA LEU A 39 22.31 21.57 -11.47
C LEU A 39 22.21 20.53 -12.59
N LYS A 40 23.31 20.26 -13.31
CA LYS A 40 23.34 19.22 -14.36
C LYS A 40 23.12 17.81 -13.82
N ILE A 41 23.60 17.51 -12.61
CA ILE A 41 23.39 16.22 -11.93
C ILE A 41 21.93 16.07 -11.51
N GLU A 42 21.31 17.11 -10.93
CA GLU A 42 19.88 17.09 -10.58
C GLU A 42 19.01 16.88 -11.83
N ASP A 43 19.35 17.55 -12.93
CA ASP A 43 18.72 17.36 -14.23
C ASP A 43 18.87 15.92 -14.74
N ASP A 44 20.05 15.31 -14.61
CA ASP A 44 20.28 13.90 -14.94
C ASP A 44 19.43 12.97 -14.08
N ILE A 45 19.37 13.21 -12.76
CA ILE A 45 18.55 12.44 -11.83
C ILE A 45 17.07 12.52 -12.24
N ALA A 46 16.58 13.72 -12.58
CA ALA A 46 15.22 13.92 -13.03
C ALA A 46 14.94 13.16 -14.34
N ARG A 47 15.85 13.24 -15.34
CA ARG A 47 15.74 12.49 -16.60
C ARG A 47 15.77 10.97 -16.40
N LEU A 48 16.65 10.49 -15.53
CA LEU A 48 16.77 9.07 -15.20
C LEU A 48 15.52 8.55 -14.51
N ARG A 49 15.01 9.26 -13.51
CA ARG A 49 13.74 8.93 -12.85
C ARG A 49 12.60 8.89 -13.84
N HIS A 50 12.49 9.90 -14.69
CA HIS A 50 11.46 9.94 -15.73
C HIS A 50 11.53 8.74 -16.67
N THR A 51 12.73 8.41 -17.17
CA THR A 51 12.96 7.26 -18.06
C THR A 51 12.64 5.94 -17.35
N ALA A 52 13.07 5.77 -16.10
CA ALA A 52 12.75 4.61 -15.28
C ALA A 52 11.23 4.46 -15.10
N PHE A 53 10.50 5.55 -14.82
CA PHE A 53 9.04 5.53 -14.74
C PHE A 53 8.38 5.12 -16.07
N GLN A 54 8.89 5.61 -17.21
CA GLN A 54 8.37 5.19 -18.51
C GLN A 54 8.61 3.69 -18.78
N LEU A 55 9.80 3.19 -18.47
CA LEU A 55 10.14 1.76 -18.65
C LEU A 55 9.29 0.88 -17.73
N LEU A 56 9.10 1.27 -16.47
CA LEU A 56 8.22 0.59 -15.54
C LEU A 56 6.76 0.60 -16.01
N ALA A 57 6.28 1.73 -16.54
CA ALA A 57 4.94 1.82 -17.12
C ALA A 57 4.77 0.85 -18.30
N ARG A 58 5.76 0.77 -19.21
CA ARG A 58 5.76 -0.18 -20.34
C ARG A 58 5.88 -1.63 -19.90
N ARG A 59 6.69 -1.92 -18.90
CA ARG A 59 6.77 -3.27 -18.30
C ARG A 59 5.41 -3.66 -17.72
N ASN A 60 4.76 -2.73 -17.03
CA ASN A 60 3.44 -2.94 -16.44
C ASN A 60 2.39 -3.21 -17.54
N THR A 61 2.41 -2.51 -18.68
CA THR A 61 1.49 -2.83 -19.78
C THR A 61 1.66 -4.24 -20.36
N CYS A 62 2.83 -4.87 -20.15
CA CYS A 62 3.09 -6.25 -20.54
C CYS A 62 2.83 -7.26 -19.40
N ALA A 63 2.42 -6.80 -18.21
CA ALA A 63 2.15 -7.69 -17.10
C ALA A 63 0.82 -8.43 -17.34
N PRO A 64 0.74 -9.75 -17.10
CA PRO A 64 -0.48 -10.53 -17.35
C PRO A 64 -1.72 -9.98 -16.64
N LEU A 65 -1.56 -9.49 -15.41
CA LEU A 65 -2.66 -8.87 -14.64
C LEU A 65 -3.23 -7.63 -15.33
N LEU A 66 -2.39 -6.85 -16.01
CA LEU A 66 -2.77 -5.61 -16.69
C LEU A 66 -3.28 -5.82 -18.12
N SER A 67 -3.07 -7.01 -18.68
CA SER A 67 -3.73 -7.43 -19.91
C SER A 67 -5.17 -7.90 -19.71
N LEU A 68 -5.61 -8.06 -18.46
CA LEU A 68 -6.98 -8.43 -18.17
C LEU A 68 -7.94 -7.25 -18.41
N PRO A 69 -9.16 -7.51 -18.89
CA PRO A 69 -10.24 -6.53 -18.85
C PRO A 69 -10.43 -5.96 -17.43
N PRO A 70 -10.83 -4.68 -17.30
CA PRO A 70 -10.99 -4.02 -16.00
C PRO A 70 -12.04 -4.71 -15.11
N GLU A 71 -13.02 -5.40 -15.70
CA GLU A 71 -14.04 -6.19 -14.99
C GLU A 71 -13.40 -7.35 -14.22
N LEU A 72 -12.49 -8.10 -14.86
CA LEU A 72 -11.79 -9.21 -14.20
C LEU A 72 -10.84 -8.70 -13.11
N THR A 73 -10.19 -7.57 -13.35
CA THR A 73 -9.33 -6.93 -12.34
C THR A 73 -10.15 -6.50 -11.12
N THR A 74 -11.35 -5.98 -11.35
CA THR A 74 -12.31 -5.63 -10.30
C THR A 74 -12.72 -6.85 -9.49
N GLU A 75 -13.08 -7.96 -10.14
CA GLU A 75 -13.42 -9.20 -9.47
C GLU A 75 -12.25 -9.78 -8.66
N ILE A 76 -11.02 -9.64 -9.15
CA ILE A 76 -9.82 -10.00 -8.37
C ILE A 76 -9.74 -9.11 -7.13
N MET A 77 -9.88 -7.80 -7.24
CA MET A 77 -9.83 -6.89 -6.08
C MET A 77 -10.93 -7.19 -5.06
N LYS A 78 -12.17 -7.47 -5.51
CA LYS A 78 -13.28 -7.89 -4.64
C LYS A 78 -12.98 -9.22 -3.95
N THR A 79 -12.45 -10.18 -4.68
CA THR A 79 -12.02 -11.47 -4.13
C THR A 79 -10.95 -11.28 -3.06
N LEU A 80 -9.96 -10.43 -3.34
CA LEU A 80 -8.90 -10.12 -2.39
C LEU A 80 -9.41 -9.38 -1.17
N HIS A 81 -10.38 -8.48 -1.32
CA HIS A 81 -11.03 -7.83 -0.19
C HIS A 81 -11.82 -8.84 0.67
N ALA A 82 -12.49 -9.80 0.06
CA ALA A 82 -13.24 -10.83 0.78
C ALA A 82 -12.34 -11.85 1.51
N VAL A 83 -11.21 -12.21 0.91
CA VAL A 83 -10.24 -13.18 1.49
C VAL A 83 -9.33 -12.49 2.52
N TRP A 84 -8.82 -11.31 2.17
CA TRP A 84 -8.12 -10.40 3.06
C TRP A 84 -9.06 -9.26 3.41
N LEU A 85 -10.08 -9.59 4.20
CA LEU A 85 -10.73 -8.60 5.06
C LEU A 85 -9.62 -7.83 5.76
N ALA A 86 -9.79 -6.53 6.01
CA ALA A 86 -8.78 -5.67 6.61
C ALA A 86 -8.32 -6.24 7.96
N TYR A 87 -7.42 -7.21 7.92
CA TYR A 87 -6.86 -7.86 9.08
C TYR A 87 -5.80 -6.89 9.54
N SER A 88 -6.18 -6.16 10.56
CA SER A 88 -5.28 -5.59 11.52
C SER A 88 -4.16 -6.60 11.82
N ARG A 89 -2.94 -6.36 11.34
CA ARG A 89 -1.75 -7.02 11.89
C ARG A 89 -1.42 -6.33 13.19
N PRO A 90 -1.11 -7.04 14.30
CA PRO A 90 -0.65 -6.37 15.50
C PRO A 90 0.67 -5.65 15.19
N LYS A 91 0.63 -4.31 15.15
CA LYS A 91 1.78 -3.45 14.88
C LYS A 91 2.71 -3.40 16.09
N THR A 92 2.13 -3.38 17.28
CA THR A 92 2.86 -3.46 18.54
C THR A 92 2.17 -4.42 19.49
N VAL A 93 2.96 -5.33 20.04
CA VAL A 93 2.57 -6.23 21.12
C VAL A 93 3.30 -5.73 22.37
N ALA A 94 2.57 -5.32 23.39
CA ALA A 94 3.13 -4.98 24.68
C ALA A 94 3.83 -6.21 25.30
N GLY A 95 4.71 -5.99 26.28
CA GLY A 95 5.50 -7.07 26.88
C GLY A 95 4.67 -8.17 27.56
N ASP A 96 3.39 -7.91 27.85
CA ASP A 96 2.40 -8.84 28.39
C ASP A 96 1.66 -9.65 27.31
N GLY A 97 1.94 -9.43 26.03
CA GLY A 97 1.23 -10.03 24.92
C GLY A 97 -0.01 -9.24 24.46
N THR A 98 -0.33 -8.11 25.09
CA THR A 98 -1.48 -7.28 24.72
C THR A 98 -1.17 -6.52 23.43
N ILE A 99 -2.05 -6.61 22.44
CA ILE A 99 -1.90 -5.88 21.18
C ILE A 99 -2.32 -4.43 21.42
N THR A 100 -1.36 -3.51 21.31
CA THR A 100 -1.59 -2.08 21.59
C THR A 100 -1.87 -1.27 20.33
N GLU A 101 -1.41 -1.74 19.18
CA GLU A 101 -1.66 -1.09 17.89
C GLU A 101 -1.90 -2.15 16.82
N TRP A 102 -2.81 -1.82 15.91
CA TRP A 102 -3.21 -2.65 14.79
C TRP A 102 -2.89 -1.89 13.50
N GLU A 103 -2.14 -2.51 12.58
CA GLU A 103 -1.91 -2.02 11.23
C GLU A 103 -2.98 -2.62 10.32
N ALA A 104 -3.97 -1.80 9.97
CA ALA A 104 -4.98 -2.19 9.01
C ALA A 104 -4.34 -2.21 7.61
N ASP A 105 -4.16 -3.40 7.06
CA ASP A 105 -3.65 -3.56 5.71
C ASP A 105 -4.81 -3.76 4.73
N MET A 106 -4.90 -2.89 3.72
CA MET A 106 -5.86 -3.00 2.63
C MET A 106 -5.14 -3.60 1.43
N CYS A 107 -5.08 -4.93 1.35
CA CYS A 107 -4.36 -5.61 0.27
C CYS A 107 -4.82 -5.17 -1.13
N TRP A 108 -6.12 -4.91 -1.33
CA TRP A 108 -6.63 -4.41 -2.60
C TRP A 108 -6.15 -2.98 -2.91
N LEU A 109 -5.91 -2.14 -1.89
CA LEU A 109 -5.34 -0.80 -2.05
C LEU A 109 -3.84 -0.87 -2.36
N GLN A 110 -3.11 -1.84 -1.77
CA GLN A 110 -1.71 -2.11 -2.11
C GLN A 110 -1.53 -2.47 -3.59
N ILE A 111 -2.48 -3.21 -4.18
CA ILE A 111 -2.48 -3.49 -5.63
C ILE A 111 -2.61 -2.21 -6.43
N GLY A 112 -3.42 -1.27 -5.97
CA GLY A 112 -3.51 0.08 -6.54
C GLY A 112 -2.17 0.83 -6.55
N HIS A 113 -1.23 0.51 -5.66
CA HIS A 113 0.09 1.15 -5.63
C HIS A 113 1.08 0.58 -6.67
N VAL A 114 0.79 -0.56 -7.30
CA VAL A 114 1.66 -1.17 -8.32
C VAL A 114 1.74 -0.30 -9.58
N CYS A 115 0.60 0.24 -10.03
CA CYS A 115 0.57 1.14 -11.19
C CYS A 115 -0.69 2.02 -11.24
N ARG A 116 -0.65 3.07 -12.06
CA ARG A 116 -1.77 4.02 -12.23
C ARG A 116 -3.06 3.38 -12.75
N ALA A 117 -2.95 2.35 -13.61
CA ALA A 117 -4.13 1.67 -14.17
C ALA A 117 -4.89 0.93 -13.06
N LEU A 118 -4.20 0.11 -12.27
CA LEU A 118 -4.79 -0.58 -11.10
C LEU A 118 -5.32 0.42 -10.08
N ARG A 119 -4.59 1.51 -9.82
CA ARG A 119 -5.09 2.58 -8.93
C ARG A 119 -6.42 3.15 -9.40
N SER A 120 -6.55 3.41 -10.70
CA SER A 120 -7.77 3.98 -11.27
C SER A 120 -8.94 3.00 -11.13
N ILE A 121 -8.71 1.71 -11.39
CA ILE A 121 -9.72 0.66 -11.20
C ILE A 121 -10.15 0.58 -9.73
N ALA A 122 -9.19 0.53 -8.80
CA ALA A 122 -9.44 0.47 -7.35
C ALA A 122 -10.21 1.70 -6.83
N LEU A 123 -9.88 2.91 -7.31
CA LEU A 123 -10.57 4.13 -6.90
C LEU A 123 -12.02 4.21 -7.40
N LEU A 124 -12.37 3.47 -8.46
CA LEU A 124 -13.73 3.39 -8.98
C LEU A 124 -14.60 2.36 -8.23
N GLN A 125 -14.02 1.53 -7.37
CA GLN A 125 -14.76 0.51 -6.61
C GLN A 125 -15.37 1.10 -5.34
N THR A 126 -16.40 1.93 -5.50
CA THR A 126 -17.10 2.61 -4.40
C THR A 126 -17.56 1.66 -3.30
N GLU A 127 -18.01 0.45 -3.66
CA GLU A 127 -18.41 -0.64 -2.74
C GLU A 127 -17.26 -1.03 -1.79
N LEU A 128 -16.03 -1.19 -2.31
CA LEU A 128 -14.86 -1.55 -1.49
C LEU A 128 -14.48 -0.44 -0.52
N TRP A 129 -14.65 0.82 -0.91
CA TRP A 129 -14.43 1.96 -0.01
C TRP A 129 -15.50 2.00 1.08
N ALA A 130 -16.76 1.79 0.73
CA ALA A 130 -17.90 1.76 1.65
C ALA A 130 -17.73 0.68 2.73
N ASP A 131 -17.23 -0.50 2.35
CA ASP A 131 -17.00 -1.62 3.26
C ASP A 131 -15.79 -1.41 4.19
N THR A 132 -14.77 -0.68 3.72
CA THR A 132 -13.52 -0.48 4.47
C THR A 132 -13.48 0.77 5.35
N LEU A 133 -14.35 1.74 5.11
CA LEU A 133 -14.29 3.08 5.71
C LEU A 133 -14.15 3.07 7.24
N GLN A 134 -14.93 2.20 7.90
CA GLN A 134 -14.97 2.08 9.36
C GLN A 134 -13.63 1.66 10.00
N PHE A 135 -12.74 0.98 9.26
CA PHE A 135 -11.44 0.56 9.78
C PHE A 135 -10.44 1.71 9.86
N PHE A 136 -10.76 2.86 9.25
CA PHE A 136 -9.86 4.02 9.14
C PHE A 136 -10.51 5.32 9.63
N PRO A 137 -10.91 5.41 10.90
CA PRO A 137 -11.63 6.58 11.42
C PRO A 137 -10.82 7.89 11.33
N ARG A 138 -9.48 7.81 11.30
CA ARG A 138 -8.61 8.98 11.13
C ARG A 138 -8.55 9.48 9.67
N SER A 139 -8.85 8.62 8.70
CA SER A 139 -8.78 8.92 7.27
C SER A 139 -10.16 8.98 6.63
N MET A 140 -11.21 8.86 7.43
CA MET A 140 -12.60 8.80 7.01
C MET A 140 -13.00 10.00 6.17
N ASP A 141 -12.63 11.22 6.57
CA ASP A 141 -12.93 12.45 5.82
C ASP A 141 -12.34 12.42 4.39
N ASN A 142 -11.19 11.75 4.21
CA ASN A 142 -10.55 11.59 2.91
C ASN A 142 -11.10 10.40 2.11
N MET A 143 -11.65 9.39 2.78
CA MET A 143 -12.15 8.16 2.17
C MET A 143 -13.64 8.24 1.81
N LEU A 144 -14.43 9.02 2.55
CA LEU A 144 -15.87 9.16 2.35
C LEU A 144 -16.25 9.61 0.92
N PRO A 145 -15.52 10.54 0.26
CA PRO A 145 -15.81 10.90 -1.13
C PRO A 145 -15.66 9.73 -2.11
N HIS A 146 -14.81 8.75 -1.80
CA HIS A 146 -14.62 7.56 -2.63
C HIS A 146 -15.71 6.50 -2.46
N CYS A 147 -16.56 6.62 -1.44
CA CYS A 147 -17.69 5.72 -1.23
C CYS A 147 -18.88 6.06 -2.14
N GLY A 148 -18.88 7.24 -2.80
CA GLY A 148 -19.99 7.67 -3.65
C GLY A 148 -21.33 7.66 -2.90
N GLU A 149 -22.35 7.05 -3.50
CA GLU A 149 -23.66 6.79 -2.89
C GLU A 149 -23.80 5.37 -2.35
N ASP A 150 -22.72 4.58 -2.36
CA ASP A 150 -22.81 3.19 -1.91
C ASP A 150 -23.08 3.11 -0.40
N PRO A 151 -23.83 2.06 0.02
CA PRO A 151 -24.13 1.85 1.42
C PRO A 151 -22.87 1.67 2.27
N LEU A 152 -22.78 2.40 3.38
CA LEU A 152 -21.64 2.27 4.29
C LEU A 152 -21.81 1.07 5.23
N ALA A 153 -20.78 0.22 5.32
CA ALA A 153 -20.73 -0.84 6.31
C ALA A 153 -20.33 -0.24 7.67
N LEU A 154 -21.26 -0.22 8.62
CA LEU A 154 -21.06 0.30 9.97
C LEU A 154 -21.18 -0.83 10.98
N TYR A 155 -20.06 -1.24 11.58
CA TYR A 155 -20.04 -2.19 12.69
C TYR A 155 -19.96 -1.42 14.02
N LEU A 156 -20.98 -1.62 14.87
CA LEU A 156 -20.97 -1.14 16.24
C LEU A 156 -20.44 -2.26 17.14
N ASP A 157 -19.16 -2.16 17.53
CA ASP A 157 -18.59 -3.05 18.53
C ASP A 157 -18.93 -2.54 19.93
N GLY A 158 -19.85 -3.23 20.61
CA GLY A 158 -20.27 -2.90 21.98
C GLY A 158 -19.21 -3.15 23.05
N SER A 159 -18.07 -3.75 22.71
CA SER A 159 -17.01 -4.10 23.67
C SER A 159 -15.95 -3.00 23.88
N SER A 160 -15.94 -1.98 23.01
CA SER A 160 -14.93 -0.92 23.03
C SER A 160 -15.26 0.17 24.06
N THR A 161 -15.02 -0.09 25.34
CA THR A 161 -14.94 0.96 26.39
C THR A 161 -13.63 1.76 26.31
N SER A 162 -12.77 1.45 25.33
CA SER A 162 -11.50 2.11 25.08
C SER A 162 -11.72 3.53 24.56
N SER A 163 -11.47 4.51 25.44
CA SER A 163 -11.58 5.96 25.22
C SER A 163 -10.66 6.54 24.15
N THR A 164 -9.87 5.71 23.45
CA THR A 164 -8.85 6.14 22.50
C THR A 164 -9.43 6.63 21.17
N PHE A 165 -10.65 6.22 20.82
CA PHE A 165 -11.38 6.80 19.69
C PHE A 165 -12.27 7.94 20.18
N GLY A 166 -11.73 9.15 20.22
CA GLY A 166 -12.36 10.34 20.80
C GLY A 166 -13.72 10.73 20.19
N GLY A 167 -14.80 10.05 20.60
CA GLY A 167 -16.22 10.40 20.40
C GLY A 167 -16.75 10.37 18.96
N ARG A 168 -15.88 10.53 17.96
CA ARG A 168 -16.25 10.64 16.53
C ARG A 168 -16.91 9.41 15.90
N PRO A 169 -16.63 8.15 16.30
CA PRO A 169 -17.21 7.00 15.61
C PRO A 169 -18.74 6.98 15.68
N LEU A 170 -19.31 7.30 16.84
CA LEU A 170 -20.76 7.20 17.06
C LEU A 170 -21.51 8.32 16.34
N GLN A 171 -21.01 9.56 16.43
CA GLN A 171 -21.58 10.68 15.69
C GLN A 171 -21.54 10.43 14.18
N PHE A 172 -20.42 9.96 13.65
CA PHE A 172 -20.32 9.60 12.24
C PHE A 172 -21.32 8.53 11.84
N CYS A 173 -21.44 7.46 12.63
CA CYS A 173 -22.44 6.41 12.39
C CYS A 173 -23.84 7.01 12.33
N LEU A 174 -24.22 7.86 13.29
CA LEU A 174 -25.53 8.53 13.31
C LEU A 174 -25.77 9.40 12.08
N GLU A 175 -24.78 10.20 11.68
CA GLU A 175 -24.86 11.07 10.49
C GLU A 175 -25.00 10.28 9.19
N ASN A 176 -24.44 9.07 9.14
CA ASN A 176 -24.43 8.22 7.95
C ASN A 176 -25.41 7.04 8.03
N LEU A 177 -26.23 6.95 9.09
CA LEU A 177 -27.29 5.94 9.21
C LEU A 177 -28.22 5.91 7.99
N PRO A 178 -28.63 7.04 7.37
CA PRO A 178 -29.46 7.01 6.17
C PRO A 178 -28.79 6.31 4.98
N ARG A 179 -27.45 6.29 4.95
CA ARG A 179 -26.65 5.58 3.95
C ARG A 179 -26.36 4.13 4.34
N SER A 180 -26.60 3.73 5.59
CA SER A 180 -26.50 2.32 5.95
C SER A 180 -27.62 1.58 5.25
N GLY A 181 -27.28 0.80 4.23
CA GLY A 181 -28.25 0.07 3.43
C GLY A 181 -29.04 -0.83 4.36
N SER A 182 -30.36 -0.70 4.38
CA SER A 182 -31.25 -1.60 5.13
C SER A 182 -30.87 -3.03 4.76
N SER A 183 -30.25 -3.71 5.71
CA SER A 183 -29.47 -4.92 5.53
C SER A 183 -30.00 -5.82 4.40
N ARG A 184 -29.25 -5.96 3.30
CA ARG A 184 -29.24 -7.26 2.61
C ARG A 184 -28.93 -8.25 3.72
N GLY A 185 -29.77 -9.28 3.90
CA GLY A 185 -29.65 -10.30 4.93
C GLY A 185 -28.39 -11.16 4.81
N SER A 186 -27.23 -10.50 4.81
CA SER A 186 -25.92 -11.06 4.91
C SER A 186 -25.84 -11.57 6.33
N LYS A 187 -26.00 -12.88 6.47
CA LYS A 187 -25.64 -13.59 7.68
C LYS A 187 -24.26 -13.06 8.05
N ALA A 188 -24.17 -12.36 9.19
CA ALA A 188 -22.87 -12.04 9.78
C ALA A 188 -22.05 -13.33 9.70
N PRO A 189 -20.81 -13.30 9.19
CA PRO A 189 -19.97 -14.48 9.16
C PRO A 189 -19.75 -14.96 10.59
N SER A 190 -20.65 -15.82 11.06
CA SER A 190 -20.56 -16.53 12.31
C SER A 190 -19.40 -17.50 12.12
N SER A 191 -18.21 -17.04 12.53
CA SER A 191 -16.92 -17.72 12.38
C SER A 191 -16.40 -17.83 10.93
N LEU A 192 -15.82 -16.75 10.41
CA LEU A 192 -14.79 -16.89 9.37
C LEU A 192 -13.48 -17.35 10.05
N ALA A 193 -13.43 -18.64 10.39
CA ALA A 193 -12.14 -19.30 10.53
C ALA A 193 -11.45 -19.21 9.17
N CYS A 194 -10.30 -18.52 9.11
CA CYS A 194 -9.44 -18.49 7.94
C CYS A 194 -8.99 -19.94 7.64
N ARG A 195 -9.71 -20.61 6.73
CA ARG A 195 -9.40 -22.00 6.32
C ARG A 195 -8.02 -22.12 5.67
N SER A 196 -7.43 -21.01 5.21
CA SER A 196 -6.10 -20.99 4.61
C SER A 196 -4.95 -20.82 5.63
N CYS A 197 -5.21 -20.45 6.89
CA CYS A 197 -4.17 -20.30 7.91
C CYS A 197 -4.16 -21.41 8.97
N GLY A 198 -5.16 -22.29 9.04
CA GLY A 198 -5.21 -23.37 10.05
C GLY A 198 -5.25 -22.91 11.52
N VAL A 199 -5.27 -21.59 11.76
CA VAL A 199 -5.37 -21.01 13.11
C VAL A 199 -6.85 -20.81 13.43
N LEU A 200 -7.41 -21.74 14.19
CA LEU A 200 -8.62 -21.50 14.96
C LEU A 200 -8.26 -20.48 16.05
N VAL A 201 -8.70 -19.23 15.90
CA VAL A 201 -8.73 -18.28 17.01
C VAL A 201 -9.90 -18.70 17.91
N SER A 202 -9.65 -19.70 18.75
CA SER A 202 -10.40 -19.89 19.98
C SER A 202 -9.94 -18.80 20.95
N THR A 203 -10.86 -18.18 21.69
CA THR A 203 -10.57 -17.16 22.72
C THR A 203 -9.80 -17.73 23.94
N ALA A 204 -9.14 -18.88 23.78
CA ALA A 204 -8.21 -19.45 24.74
C ALA A 204 -6.92 -19.86 24.01
N ALA A 205 -5.82 -19.19 24.37
CA ALA A 205 -4.45 -19.39 23.92
C ALA A 205 -4.12 -19.00 22.46
N VAL A 206 -3.47 -17.84 22.31
CA VAL A 206 -2.81 -17.40 21.07
C VAL A 206 -1.67 -18.38 20.72
N PRO A 207 -1.72 -19.09 19.58
CA PRO A 207 -0.54 -19.81 19.10
C PRO A 207 0.46 -18.80 18.54
N ARG A 208 1.75 -18.96 18.89
CA ARG A 208 2.84 -18.19 18.28
C ARG A 208 2.85 -18.45 16.77
N VAL A 209 2.61 -17.40 15.98
CA VAL A 209 2.85 -17.41 14.54
C VAL A 209 4.36 -17.53 14.32
N PRO A 210 4.84 -18.43 13.44
CA PRO A 210 6.26 -18.46 13.08
C PRO A 210 6.63 -17.15 12.40
N ASP A 211 7.68 -16.50 12.91
CA ASP A 211 8.32 -15.33 12.32
C ASP A 211 8.78 -15.66 10.88
N HIS A 212 7.95 -15.37 9.88
CA HIS A 212 8.40 -15.27 8.51
C HIS A 212 9.08 -13.92 8.32
N SER A 213 10.24 -13.77 8.96
CA SER A 213 11.23 -12.78 8.60
C SER A 213 11.72 -13.11 7.19
N CYS A 214 11.10 -12.51 6.16
CA CYS A 214 11.69 -12.43 4.84
C CYS A 214 12.94 -11.52 4.93
N ARG A 215 14.04 -12.08 5.45
CA ARG A 215 15.38 -11.52 5.27
C ARG A 215 15.67 -11.62 3.78
N ALA A 216 15.55 -10.50 3.07
CA ALA A 216 16.21 -10.34 1.79
C ALA A 216 17.71 -10.49 2.07
N SER A 217 18.31 -11.60 1.61
CA SER A 217 19.76 -11.72 1.54
C SER A 217 20.29 -10.54 0.72
N PRO A 218 21.31 -9.80 1.20
CA PRO A 218 21.99 -8.83 0.37
C PRO A 218 22.71 -9.62 -0.73
N GLY A 219 22.08 -9.63 -1.91
CA GLY A 219 22.73 -10.10 -3.12
C GLY A 219 23.93 -9.19 -3.37
N GLN A 220 25.11 -9.78 -3.27
CA GLN A 220 26.34 -9.22 -3.82
C GLN A 220 26.10 -8.94 -5.30
N PHE A 221 26.15 -7.66 -5.65
CA PHE A 221 26.60 -7.18 -6.94
C PHE A 221 27.75 -6.22 -6.68
#